data_AF-A0A0J6SQS8-F1
#
_entry.id   AF-A0A0J6SQS8-F1
#
_cell.length_a   1.000
_cell.length_b   1.000
_cell.length_c   1.000
_cell.angle_alpha   90.00
_cell.angle_beta   90.00
_cell.angle_gamma   90.00
#
_symmetry.space_group_name_H-M   'P 1'
#
loop_
_entity.id
_entity.type
_entity.pdbx_description
1 polymer ?
#
loop_
_entity_poly.entity_id
_entity_poly.type
_entity_poly.pdbx_seq_one_letter_code
_entity_poly.pdbx_strand_id
1 'polypeptide(L)' 'MDSPTNIVRLRQAEEIDDPLTEVLRARARRLLAQAVEFEAEAFLTAMQDLRLPDGRARLVSCV' A
#
# COMPACT_ATOMS: atom_id res chain seq x y z
N MET A 1 18.74 22.63 -32.91
CA MET A 1 19.63 22.06 -31.88
C MET A 1 18.93 20.81 -31.36
N ASP A 2 19.07 19.71 -32.09
CA ASP A 2 18.40 18.45 -31.79
C ASP A 2 19.24 17.67 -30.80
N SER A 3 18.87 17.74 -29.52
CA SER A 3 19.51 16.94 -28.48
C SER A 3 19.02 15.49 -28.61
N PRO A 4 19.90 14.48 -28.60
CA PRO A 4 19.46 13.09 -28.74
C PRO A 4 18.70 12.67 -27.47
N THR A 5 17.41 12.39 -27.63
CA THR A 5 16.58 11.82 -26.55
C THR A 5 17.03 10.39 -26.27
N ASN A 6 17.63 10.16 -25.09
CA ASN A 6 18.03 8.82 -24.66
C ASN A 6 16.82 8.09 -24.05
N ILE A 7 16.19 7.22 -24.83
CA ILE A 7 15.07 6.38 -24.38
C ILE A 7 15.62 5.03 -23.92
N VAL A 8 15.68 4.83 -22.60
CA VAL A 8 16.01 3.54 -21.99
C VAL A 8 14.71 2.85 -21.58
N ARG A 9 14.51 1.61 -22.04
CA ARG A 9 13.37 0.81 -21.59
C ARG A 9 13.62 0.28 -20.19
N LEU A 10 12.72 0.59 -19.26
CA LEU A 10 12.70 -0.02 -17.94
C LEU A 10 12.09 -1.42 -18.06
N ARG A 11 12.80 -2.42 -17.54
CA ARG A 11 12.25 -3.77 -17.40
C ARG A 11 11.09 -3.74 -16.43
N GLN A 12 9.98 -4.37 -16.82
CA GLN A 12 8.80 -4.47 -15.97
C GLN A 12 9.03 -5.52 -14.88
N ALA A 13 8.34 -5.39 -13.76
CA ALA A 13 8.53 -6.30 -12.63
C ALA A 13 8.21 -7.74 -13.01
N GLU A 14 7.20 -7.94 -13.86
CA GLU A 14 6.70 -9.20 -14.39
C GLU A 14 7.66 -9.85 -15.41
N GLU A 15 8.62 -9.10 -15.95
CA GLU A 15 9.65 -9.64 -16.87
C GLU A 15 10.82 -10.32 -16.14
N ILE A 16 10.84 -10.26 -14.80
CA ILE A 16 11.86 -10.92 -13.98
C ILE A 16 11.40 -12.34 -13.65
N ASP A 17 11.80 -13.30 -14.48
CA ASP A 17 11.56 -14.73 -14.26
C ASP A 17 12.67 -15.35 -13.39
N ASP A 18 12.72 -14.90 -12.13
CA ASP A 18 13.59 -15.47 -11.09
C ASP A 18 12.75 -16.03 -9.94
N PRO A 19 12.78 -17.37 -9.70
CA PRO A 19 11.95 -18.01 -8.68
C PRO A 19 12.16 -17.44 -7.27
N LEU A 20 13.38 -17.02 -6.93
CA LEU A 20 13.67 -16.42 -5.63
C LEU A 20 13.01 -15.04 -5.50
N THR A 21 13.10 -14.22 -6.53
CA THR A 21 12.45 -12.90 -6.62
C THR A 21 10.94 -13.02 -6.44
N GLU A 22 10.30 -14.03 -7.05
CA GLU A 22 8.87 -14.23 -6.88
C GLU A 22 8.47 -14.60 -5.45
N VAL A 23 9.24 -15.47 -4.79
CA VAL A 23 9.02 -15.80 -3.37
C VAL A 23 9.19 -14.56 -2.48
N LEU A 24 10.22 -13.76 -2.72
CA LEU A 24 10.49 -12.55 -1.94
C LEU A 24 9.36 -11.52 -2.13
N ARG A 25 8.91 -11.29 -3.36
CA ARG A 25 7.78 -10.38 -3.65
C ARG A 25 6.49 -10.87 -3.01
N ALA A 26 6.19 -12.17 -3.12
CA ALA A 26 4.99 -12.74 -2.49
C ALA A 26 5.01 -12.55 -0.97
N ARG A 27 6.15 -12.77 -0.32
CA ARG A 27 6.31 -12.54 1.12
C ARG A 27 6.22 -11.06 1.48
N ALA A 28 6.90 -10.18 0.74
CA ALA A 28 6.84 -8.74 0.96
C ALA A 28 5.40 -8.20 0.85
N ARG A 29 4.64 -8.62 -0.17
CA ARG A 29 3.22 -8.26 -0.33
C ARG A 29 2.39 -8.65 0.90
N ARG A 30 2.60 -9.86 1.43
CA ARG A 30 1.91 -10.33 2.64
C ARG A 30 2.28 -9.50 3.87
N LEU A 31 3.56 -9.20 4.06
CA LEU A 31 4.03 -8.38 5.17
C LEU A 31 3.47 -6.96 5.10
N LEU A 32 3.43 -6.37 3.91
CA LEU A 32 2.84 -5.05 3.70
C LEU A 32 1.33 -5.06 3.99
N ALA A 33 0.60 -6.08 3.53
CA ALA A 33 -0.82 -6.21 3.84
C ALA A 33 -1.08 -6.28 5.35
N GLN A 34 -0.32 -7.11 6.07
CA GLN A 34 -0.41 -7.22 7.53
C GLN A 34 -0.09 -5.91 8.24
N ALA A 35 0.95 -5.19 7.79
CA ALA A 35 1.31 -3.89 8.36
C ALA A 35 0.18 -2.85 8.17
N VAL A 36 -0.42 -2.81 6.98
CA VAL A 36 -1.54 -1.91 6.68
C VAL A 36 -2.77 -2.27 7.52
N GLU A 37 -3.08 -3.55 7.68
CA GLU A 37 -4.19 -4.00 8.55
C GLU A 37 -3.97 -3.56 10.00
N PHE A 38 -2.76 -3.72 10.53
CA PHE A 38 -2.42 -3.30 11.89
C PHE A 38 -2.51 -1.77 12.06
N GLU A 39 -2.02 -1.02 11.07
CA GLU A 39 -2.11 0.45 11.10
C GLU A 39 -3.58 0.91 11.04
N ALA A 40 -4.40 0.28 10.20
CA ALA A 40 -5.82 0.59 10.11
C ALA A 40 -6.57 0.28 11.42
N GLU A 41 -6.26 -0.86 12.06
CA GLU A 41 -6.83 -1.20 13.38
C GLU A 41 -6.45 -0.15 14.43
N ALA A 42 -5.16 0.20 14.52
CA ALA A 42 -4.68 1.22 15.45
C ALA A 42 -5.36 2.57 15.23
N PHE A 43 -5.55 2.96 13.96
CA PHE A 43 -6.26 4.18 13.60
C PHE A 43 -7.73 4.15 14.05
N LEU A 44 -8.44 3.05 13.78
CA LEU A 44 -9.84 2.90 14.19
C LEU A 44 -10.00 2.91 15.71
N THR A 45 -9.11 2.23 16.45
CA THR A 45 -9.09 2.27 17.92
C THR A 45 -8.87 3.70 18.44
N ALA A 46 -7.93 4.44 17.87
CA ALA A 46 -7.67 5.83 18.27
C ALA A 46 -8.89 6.76 18.07
N MET A 47 -9.78 6.42 17.13
CA MET A 47 -10.95 7.23 16.76
C MET A 47 -12.24 6.81 17.47
N GLN A 48 -12.24 5.71 18.24
CA GLN A 48 -13.44 5.07 18.79
C GLN A 48 -14.33 6.00 19.65
N ASP A 49 -13.71 6.95 20.36
CA ASP A 49 -14.40 7.83 21.30
C ASP A 49 -14.85 9.14 20.64
N LEU A 50 -14.47 9.39 19.38
CA LEU A 50 -14.86 10.61 18.68
C LEU A 50 -16.32 10.52 18.23
N ARG A 51 -17.10 11.51 18.67
CA ARG A 51 -18.51 11.65 18.33
C ARG A 51 -18.79 12.89 17.50
N LEU A 52 -19.78 12.77 16.62
CA LEU A 52 -20.43 13.91 15.98
C LEU A 52 -21.30 14.66 17.01
N PRO A 53 -21.67 15.93 16.75
CA PRO A 53 -22.56 16.69 17.64
C PRO A 53 -23.92 16.03 17.90
N ASP A 54 -24.35 15.13 17.01
CA ASP A 54 -25.57 14.33 17.14
C ASP A 54 -25.37 13.01 17.93
N GLY A 55 -24.18 12.79 18.49
CA GLY A 55 -23.85 11.64 19.34
C GLY A 55 -23.38 10.38 18.59
N ARG A 56 -23.41 10.37 17.25
CA ARG A 56 -22.95 9.23 16.44
C ARG A 56 -21.44 9.09 16.44
N ALA A 57 -20.95 7.85 16.30
CA ALA A 57 -19.53 7.60 16.09
C ALA A 57 -19.05 8.28 14.80
N ARG A 58 -17.92 8.98 14.87
CA ARG A 58 -17.28 9.57 13.69
C ARG A 58 -16.46 8.49 12.99
N LEU A 59 -17.10 7.71 12.13
CA LEU A 59 -16.44 6.70 11.30
C LEU A 59 -16.01 7.31 9.96
N VAL A 60 -14.75 7.08 9.56
CA VAL A 60 -14.30 7.26 8.18
C VAL A 60 -14.20 5.87 7.58
N SER A 61 -15.06 5.56 6.61
CA SER A 61 -14.99 4.31 5.86
C SER A 61 -13.88 4.42 4.82
N CYS A 62 -12.86 3.56 4.91
CA CYS A 62 -11.97 3.29 3.77
C CYS A 62 -12.76 2.43 2.77
N VAL A 63 -13.13 3.02 1.62
CA VAL A 63 -13.64 2.30 0.44
C VAL A 63 -12.56 2.33 -0.62
#